data_AF-A0A5P2CUU1-F1
#
_entry.id   AF-A0A5P2CUU1-F1
#
_cell.length_a   1.000
_cell.length_b   1.000
_cell.length_c   1.000
_cell.angle_alpha   90.00
_cell.angle_beta   90.00
_cell.angle_gamma   90.00
#
_symmetry.space_group_name_H-M   'P 1'
#
loop_
_entity.id
_entity.type
_entity.pdbx_description
1 polymer ?
#
loop_
_entity_poly.entity_id
_entity_poly.type
_entity_poly.pdbx_seq_one_letter_code
_entity_poly.pdbx_strand_id
1 'polypeptide(L)'
;MGRRRSAGLRSHRLRTRRPGAARAAGDARKGASVNHETRATPSIRSAKKARAAFRAGDTSPTAGWAAGFTQANLISVPADWAYEMLLFCQRNPKPCPVLDVTDAGSWSTPLAPGADLRTDLPLYRVWEHGELTAEPTDVVGHWRDDLVTFLIGCSFTFEWALADAGVPLRHIEQGRNVPMYVTDRPCRPAGRLHGPMVVSMRPVPPSRLADAIRESSLMPAVHGSPVHCGDPGGLGIAHLDRPDFGDAVALEPDDIPVFWACGVTPQAAVMASRPPFAITHAPGRMFVTDARDEQYRVV
;
A
#
# COMPACT_ATOMS: atom_id res chain seq x y z
N MET A 1 27.50 -8.15 -62.56
CA MET A 1 28.42 -8.47 -63.69
C MET A 1 29.82 -7.97 -63.33
N GLY A 2 30.80 -8.88 -63.16
CA GLY A 2 32.28 -8.72 -63.21
C GLY A 2 32.98 -7.58 -62.42
N ARG A 3 34.15 -7.73 -61.79
CA ARG A 3 35.24 -8.71 -61.92
C ARG A 3 36.10 -8.73 -60.65
N ARG A 4 36.66 -9.91 -60.36
CA ARG A 4 37.77 -10.18 -59.43
C ARG A 4 39.11 -9.62 -59.96
N ARG A 5 40.07 -9.40 -59.04
CA ARG A 5 41.52 -9.73 -59.07
C ARG A 5 42.24 -8.89 -57.98
N SER A 6 43.32 -9.26 -57.30
CA SER A 6 44.00 -10.51 -56.92
C SER A 6 45.33 -10.10 -56.26
N ALA A 7 45.68 -10.74 -55.15
CA ALA A 7 47.03 -11.09 -54.65
C ALA A 7 48.15 -10.03 -54.51
N GLY A 8 48.85 -10.08 -53.36
CA GLY A 8 50.19 -9.53 -53.17
C GLY A 8 50.73 -9.73 -51.75
N LEU A 9 51.42 -10.86 -51.50
CA LEU A 9 52.22 -11.12 -50.30
C LEU A 9 53.38 -10.13 -50.15
N ARG A 10 53.79 -9.83 -48.92
CA ARG A 10 55.22 -9.71 -48.54
C ARG A 10 55.43 -9.96 -47.04
N SER A 11 56.56 -10.61 -46.79
CA SER A 11 57.00 -11.37 -45.63
C SER A 11 57.91 -10.60 -44.65
N HIS A 12 58.13 -11.21 -43.47
CA HIS A 12 59.27 -11.05 -42.54
C HIS A 12 59.24 -9.82 -41.62
N ARG A 13 59.51 -9.89 -40.30
CA ARG A 13 60.47 -10.72 -39.54
C ARG A 13 60.02 -10.85 -38.08
N LEU A 14 60.27 -12.02 -37.48
CA LEU A 14 60.23 -12.25 -36.04
C LEU A 14 61.35 -11.49 -35.32
N ARG A 15 61.05 -10.93 -34.14
CA ARG A 15 62.04 -10.63 -33.10
C ARG A 15 61.72 -11.41 -31.84
N THR A 16 62.65 -12.28 -31.49
CA THR A 16 62.74 -13.13 -30.31
C THR A 16 62.83 -12.31 -29.02
N ARG A 17 62.04 -12.67 -28.00
CA ARG A 17 62.28 -12.29 -26.60
C ARG A 17 62.62 -13.55 -25.81
N ARG A 18 63.73 -13.50 -25.06
CA ARG A 18 64.10 -14.45 -23.99
C ARG A 18 63.94 -13.76 -22.62
N PRO A 19 63.85 -14.55 -21.52
CA PRO A 19 63.02 -14.24 -20.35
C PRO A 19 63.80 -13.72 -19.14
N GLY A 20 63.07 -13.13 -18.18
CA GLY A 20 63.58 -12.72 -16.86
C GLY A 20 62.47 -12.80 -15.81
N ALA A 21 62.82 -13.32 -14.64
CA ALA A 21 61.99 -13.92 -13.60
C ALA A 21 60.99 -13.00 -12.84
N ALA A 22 59.93 -13.68 -12.38
CA ALA A 22 59.04 -13.49 -11.23
C ALA A 22 59.28 -12.34 -10.22
N ARG A 23 58.18 -11.66 -9.84
CA ARG A 23 57.65 -11.65 -8.46
C ARG A 23 56.27 -10.97 -8.39
N ALA A 24 55.40 -11.53 -7.56
CA ALA A 24 54.07 -11.05 -7.23
C ALA A 24 54.13 -9.92 -6.18
N ALA A 25 53.24 -8.93 -6.31
CA ALA A 25 52.71 -8.13 -5.22
C ALA A 25 51.40 -7.47 -5.68
N GLY A 26 50.37 -7.57 -4.84
CA GLY A 26 48.98 -7.26 -5.16
C GLY A 26 48.70 -5.78 -5.39
N ASP A 27 47.70 -5.52 -6.23
CA ASP A 27 47.19 -4.19 -6.51
C ASP A 27 45.71 -4.15 -6.11
N ALA A 28 45.46 -3.57 -4.94
CA ALA A 28 44.14 -3.36 -4.39
C ALA A 28 43.48 -2.18 -5.10
N ARG A 29 42.69 -2.47 -6.14
CA ARG A 29 41.78 -1.46 -6.71
C ARG A 29 40.61 -1.25 -5.76
N LYS A 30 40.65 -0.14 -5.03
CA LYS A 30 39.53 0.43 -4.30
C LYS A 30 38.37 0.66 -5.28
N GLY A 31 37.37 -0.21 -5.23
CA GLY A 31 36.07 0.04 -5.84
C GLY A 31 35.42 1.22 -5.13
N ALA A 32 35.08 2.26 -5.87
CA ALA A 32 34.22 3.32 -5.38
C ALA A 32 32.83 2.70 -5.14
N SER A 33 32.53 2.42 -3.87
CA SER A 33 31.19 2.08 -3.42
C SER A 33 30.31 3.31 -3.66
N VAL A 34 29.43 3.22 -4.65
CA VAL A 34 28.31 4.15 -4.75
C VAL A 34 27.41 3.80 -3.56
N ASN A 35 27.55 4.58 -2.49
CA ASN A 35 26.66 4.51 -1.35
C ASN A 35 25.26 4.91 -1.85
N HIS A 36 24.42 3.90 -2.06
CA HIS A 36 22.99 4.11 -2.12
C HIS A 36 22.56 4.42 -0.69
N GLU A 37 22.57 5.70 -0.32
CA GLU A 37 21.85 6.15 0.86
C GLU A 37 20.37 5.87 0.62
N THR A 38 19.92 4.71 1.09
CA THR A 38 18.51 4.41 1.28
C THR A 38 17.97 5.54 2.14
N ARG A 39 17.09 6.37 1.55
CA ARG A 39 16.44 7.48 2.24
C ARG A 39 15.59 6.86 3.36
N ALA A 40 16.16 6.75 4.56
CA ALA A 40 15.52 6.14 5.70
C ALA A 40 14.26 6.95 6.03
N THR A 41 13.09 6.32 5.91
CA THR A 41 11.83 6.84 6.44
C THR A 41 12.05 7.21 7.91
N PRO A 42 11.59 8.38 8.39
CA PRO A 42 11.71 8.72 9.80
C PRO A 42 10.97 7.65 10.62
N SER A 43 11.72 6.78 11.31
CA SER A 43 11.17 5.79 12.25
C SER A 43 10.65 6.54 13.49
N ILE A 44 9.55 7.27 13.35
CA ILE A 44 8.81 7.81 14.48
C ILE A 44 8.09 6.63 15.13
N ARG A 45 8.64 6.17 16.26
CA ARG A 45 8.14 4.99 17.00
C ARG A 45 6.85 5.23 17.79
N SER A 46 6.29 6.44 17.77
CA SER A 46 5.09 6.78 18.57
C SER A 46 3.97 7.26 17.66
N ALA A 47 2.82 6.58 17.76
CA ALA A 47 1.59 6.96 17.05
C ALA A 47 1.20 8.43 17.27
N LYS A 48 1.22 8.90 18.52
CA LYS A 48 0.97 10.31 18.86
C LYS A 48 1.92 11.29 18.18
N LYS A 49 3.22 10.95 18.07
CA LYS A 49 4.20 11.80 17.38
C LYS A 49 3.97 11.79 15.87
N ALA A 50 3.57 10.66 15.29
CA ALA A 50 3.20 10.56 13.88
C ALA A 50 2.02 11.49 13.57
N ARG A 51 0.92 11.37 14.33
CA ARG A 51 -0.25 12.26 14.19
C ARG A 51 0.11 13.74 14.35
N ALA A 52 0.97 14.08 15.31
CA ALA A 52 1.43 15.46 15.48
C ALA A 52 2.25 15.99 14.28
N ALA A 53 3.03 15.13 13.61
CA ALA A 53 3.74 15.50 12.39
C ALA A 53 2.78 15.74 11.22
N PHE A 54 1.76 14.88 11.06
CA PHE A 54 0.74 15.04 10.03
C PHE A 54 -0.07 16.34 10.23
N ARG A 55 -0.46 16.62 11.48
CA ARG A 55 -1.10 17.88 11.85
C ARG A 55 -0.22 19.11 11.56
N ALA A 56 1.10 18.96 11.60
CA ALA A 56 2.06 20.01 11.25
C ALA A 56 2.34 20.12 9.74
N GLY A 57 1.70 19.29 8.91
CA GLY A 57 1.79 19.34 7.45
C GLY A 57 2.68 18.28 6.80
N ASP A 58 3.12 17.23 7.52
CA ASP A 58 3.80 16.10 6.88
C ASP A 58 2.79 15.28 6.05
N THR A 59 3.03 15.20 4.75
CA THR A 59 2.18 14.53 3.76
C THR A 59 2.77 13.21 3.27
N SER A 60 3.74 12.64 3.98
CA SER A 60 4.41 11.39 3.59
C SER A 60 3.49 10.16 3.66
N PRO A 61 3.79 9.08 2.91
CA PRO A 61 3.10 7.80 3.10
C PRO A 61 3.21 7.33 4.54
N THR A 62 2.14 6.75 5.09
CA THR A 62 2.14 6.25 6.48
C THR A 62 2.74 4.86 6.62
N ALA A 63 3.10 4.19 5.51
CA ALA A 63 3.82 2.92 5.54
C ALA A 63 5.11 3.06 6.38
N GLY A 64 5.30 2.16 7.34
CA GLY A 64 6.47 2.15 8.24
C GLY A 64 6.44 3.20 9.37
N TRP A 65 5.44 4.09 9.42
CA TRP A 65 5.26 4.98 10.57
C TRP A 65 4.69 4.22 11.76
N ALA A 66 5.20 4.52 12.96
CA ALA A 66 4.74 3.95 14.23
C ALA A 66 4.54 2.43 14.16
N ALA A 67 5.58 1.69 13.76
CA ALA A 67 5.54 0.23 13.67
C ALA A 67 4.97 -0.43 14.95
N GLY A 68 4.08 -1.42 14.76
CA GLY A 68 3.36 -2.09 15.85
C GLY A 68 2.13 -1.30 16.37
N PHE A 69 1.67 -0.29 15.64
CA PHE A 69 0.42 0.41 15.89
C PHE A 69 -0.49 0.33 14.67
N THR A 70 -1.78 0.12 14.93
CA THR A 70 -2.76 -0.09 13.89
C THR A 70 -3.01 1.18 13.10
N GLN A 71 -3.04 1.04 11.78
CA GLN A 71 -3.42 2.11 10.88
C GLN A 71 -4.83 1.84 10.35
N ALA A 72 -5.62 2.89 10.23
CA ALA A 72 -7.00 2.82 9.80
C ALA A 72 -7.23 3.66 8.54
N ASN A 73 -7.96 3.07 7.60
CA ASN A 73 -8.61 3.79 6.52
C ASN A 73 -9.75 4.62 7.12
N LEU A 74 -10.00 5.80 6.57
CA LEU A 74 -11.09 6.68 6.97
C LEU A 74 -12.10 6.85 5.84
N ILE A 75 -13.40 6.78 6.18
CA ILE A 75 -14.53 7.28 5.38
C ILE A 75 -15.55 7.97 6.27
N SER A 76 -15.91 9.21 5.94
CA SER A 76 -16.98 9.98 6.59
C SER A 76 -18.09 10.24 5.58
N VAL A 77 -19.33 9.95 5.96
CA VAL A 77 -20.52 10.16 5.14
C VAL A 77 -21.59 10.90 5.95
N PRO A 78 -22.52 11.62 5.30
CA PRO A 78 -23.69 12.19 5.96
C PRO A 78 -24.49 11.14 6.75
N ALA A 79 -25.11 11.55 7.85
CA ALA A 79 -25.85 10.67 8.76
C ALA A 79 -26.97 9.87 8.07
N ASP A 80 -27.61 10.44 7.04
CA ASP A 80 -28.63 9.74 6.25
C ASP A 80 -28.06 8.63 5.34
N TRP A 81 -26.74 8.58 5.14
CA TRP A 81 -26.01 7.48 4.47
C TRP A 81 -25.32 6.53 5.46
N ALA A 82 -25.15 6.93 6.72
CA ALA A 82 -24.36 6.18 7.69
C ALA A 82 -24.91 4.76 7.95
N TYR A 83 -26.23 4.59 8.01
CA TYR A 83 -26.83 3.26 8.18
C TYR A 83 -26.48 2.32 7.02
N GLU A 84 -26.58 2.81 5.78
CA GLU A 84 -26.24 2.04 4.59
C GLU A 84 -24.74 1.74 4.56
N MET A 85 -23.90 2.68 4.97
CA MET A 85 -22.44 2.48 5.07
C MET A 85 -22.10 1.39 6.09
N LEU A 86 -22.71 1.43 7.27
CA LEU A 86 -22.52 0.40 8.29
C LEU A 86 -22.99 -0.97 7.79
N LEU A 87 -24.16 -1.03 7.14
CA LEU A 87 -24.69 -2.27 6.56
C LEU A 87 -23.82 -2.78 5.40
N PHE A 88 -23.26 -1.88 4.60
CA PHE A 88 -22.32 -2.21 3.53
C PHE A 88 -21.06 -2.83 4.11
N CYS A 89 -20.47 -2.22 5.15
CA CYS A 89 -19.32 -2.79 5.85
C CYS A 89 -19.64 -4.17 6.43
N GLN A 90 -20.78 -4.31 7.11
CA GLN A 90 -21.18 -5.59 7.71
C GLN A 90 -21.43 -6.69 6.69
N ARG A 91 -21.93 -6.34 5.50
CA ARG A 91 -22.12 -7.30 4.39
C ARG A 91 -20.82 -7.65 3.69
N ASN A 92 -19.80 -6.81 3.82
CA ASN A 92 -18.51 -6.94 3.14
C ASN A 92 -17.34 -6.81 4.14
N PRO A 93 -17.26 -7.67 5.18
CA PRO A 93 -16.33 -7.48 6.29
C PRO A 93 -14.86 -7.66 5.90
N LYS A 94 -14.55 -8.42 4.83
CA LYS A 94 -13.17 -8.54 4.33
C LYS A 94 -12.65 -7.21 3.76
N PRO A 95 -13.29 -6.56 2.78
CA PRO A 95 -12.82 -5.27 2.28
C PRO A 95 -13.11 -4.09 3.22
N CYS A 96 -14.11 -4.21 4.11
CA CYS A 96 -14.55 -3.11 4.97
C CYS A 96 -14.65 -3.51 6.46
N PRO A 97 -13.57 -4.01 7.10
CA PRO A 97 -13.60 -4.37 8.50
C PRO A 97 -13.62 -3.11 9.37
N VAL A 98 -14.75 -2.83 10.01
CA VAL A 98 -14.90 -1.63 10.86
C VAL A 98 -14.18 -1.82 12.19
N LEU A 99 -13.31 -0.88 12.53
CA LEU A 99 -12.63 -0.80 13.83
C LEU A 99 -13.37 0.12 14.81
N ASP A 100 -13.94 1.21 14.30
CA ASP A 100 -14.66 2.20 15.10
C ASP A 100 -15.62 3.03 14.22
N VAL A 101 -16.67 3.57 14.85
CA VAL A 101 -17.65 4.46 14.21
C VAL A 101 -17.94 5.62 15.15
N THR A 102 -17.81 6.85 14.67
CA THR A 102 -18.05 8.04 15.46
C THR A 102 -19.54 8.35 15.56
N ASP A 103 -19.95 9.08 16.61
CA ASP A 103 -21.22 9.82 16.56
C ASP A 103 -21.20 10.87 15.44
N ALA A 104 -22.39 11.30 14.98
CA ALA A 104 -22.52 12.34 13.97
C ALA A 104 -21.87 13.66 14.42
N GLY A 105 -21.06 14.25 13.55
CA GLY A 105 -20.31 15.49 13.80
C GLY A 105 -19.05 15.30 14.66
N SER A 106 -18.90 14.18 15.36
CA SER A 106 -17.72 13.91 16.16
C SER A 106 -16.50 13.67 15.27
N TRP A 107 -15.39 14.29 15.63
CA TRP A 107 -14.07 14.09 15.02
C TRP A 107 -13.15 13.23 15.90
N SER A 108 -13.63 12.81 17.07
CA SER A 108 -12.86 12.06 18.05
C SER A 108 -13.11 10.56 17.93
N THR A 109 -12.10 9.76 18.29
CA THR A 109 -12.18 8.29 18.31
C THR A 109 -11.53 7.73 19.57
N PRO A 110 -12.11 6.69 20.20
CA PRO A 110 -11.47 5.94 21.28
C PRO A 110 -10.18 5.21 20.84
N LEU A 111 -9.98 4.97 19.53
CA LEU A 111 -8.77 4.33 19.03
C LEU A 111 -7.51 5.18 19.22
N ALA A 112 -7.66 6.48 19.47
CA ALA A 112 -6.55 7.39 19.73
C ALA A 112 -7.02 8.59 20.57
N PRO A 113 -7.11 8.47 21.90
CA PRO A 113 -7.58 9.56 22.76
C PRO A 113 -6.79 10.87 22.56
N GLY A 114 -7.52 11.95 22.26
CA GLY A 114 -6.94 13.27 21.99
C GLY A 114 -6.45 13.48 20.55
N ALA A 115 -6.65 12.52 19.65
CA ALA A 115 -6.50 12.71 18.22
C ALA A 115 -7.66 13.52 17.63
N ASP A 116 -7.41 14.18 16.50
CA ASP A 116 -8.41 14.90 15.72
C ASP A 116 -8.44 14.37 14.29
N LEU A 117 -9.49 13.62 13.94
CA LEU A 117 -9.66 12.99 12.63
C LEU A 117 -9.73 14.00 11.47
N ARG A 118 -9.84 15.30 11.74
CA ARG A 118 -9.86 16.35 10.73
C ARG A 118 -8.46 16.80 10.32
N THR A 119 -7.44 16.51 11.12
CA THR A 119 -6.07 17.04 10.93
C THR A 119 -4.96 16.00 11.11
N ASP A 120 -5.26 14.83 11.68
CA ASP A 120 -4.25 13.84 12.07
C ASP A 120 -3.95 12.75 11.02
N LEU A 121 -4.39 12.97 9.78
CA LEU A 121 -4.00 12.18 8.62
C LEU A 121 -3.13 13.06 7.71
N PRO A 122 -2.16 12.47 6.98
CA PRO A 122 -1.29 13.26 6.11
C PRO A 122 -2.03 13.92 4.92
N LEU A 123 -3.08 13.27 4.41
CA LEU A 123 -3.84 13.75 3.26
C LEU A 123 -5.23 13.12 3.21
N TYR A 124 -6.22 13.92 2.84
CA TYR A 124 -7.61 13.54 2.69
C TYR A 124 -8.04 13.58 1.23
N ARG A 125 -9.23 13.07 0.97
CA ARG A 125 -9.98 13.23 -0.28
C ARG A 125 -11.38 13.68 0.06
N VAL A 126 -11.83 14.75 -0.59
CA VAL A 126 -13.21 15.25 -0.50
C VAL A 126 -13.94 14.86 -1.77
N TRP A 127 -15.12 14.27 -1.59
CA TRP A 127 -15.94 13.75 -2.67
C TRP A 127 -17.30 14.43 -2.69
N GLU A 128 -17.75 14.83 -3.87
CA GLU A 128 -19.10 15.36 -4.09
C GLU A 128 -19.76 14.63 -5.25
N HIS A 129 -20.93 14.04 -5.01
CA HIS A 129 -21.67 13.28 -6.02
C HIS A 129 -20.84 12.16 -6.70
N GLY A 130 -19.93 11.55 -5.94
CA GLY A 130 -19.01 10.49 -6.39
C GLY A 130 -17.74 10.99 -7.08
N GLU A 131 -17.58 12.30 -7.29
CA GLU A 131 -16.41 12.89 -7.94
C GLU A 131 -15.42 13.42 -6.90
N LEU A 132 -14.13 13.25 -7.14
CA LEU A 132 -13.06 13.80 -6.28
C LEU A 132 -12.93 15.31 -6.53
N THR A 133 -13.22 16.14 -5.51
CA THR A 133 -13.22 17.61 -5.64
C THR A 133 -12.00 18.28 -5.02
N ALA A 134 -11.39 17.65 -4.00
CA ALA A 134 -10.19 18.18 -3.35
C ALA A 134 -9.35 17.08 -2.68
N GLU A 135 -8.04 17.33 -2.54
CA GLU A 135 -7.11 16.50 -1.75
C GLU A 135 -6.35 17.36 -0.72
N PRO A 136 -7.02 17.86 0.34
CA PRO A 136 -6.41 18.75 1.30
C PRO A 136 -5.61 18.00 2.38
N THR A 137 -4.72 18.72 3.08
CA THR A 137 -3.95 18.20 4.23
C THR A 137 -4.74 18.23 5.54
N ASP A 138 -5.87 18.94 5.57
CA ASP A 138 -6.86 18.93 6.64
C ASP A 138 -8.27 19.05 6.06
N VAL A 139 -9.28 18.71 6.84
CA VAL A 139 -10.68 18.79 6.43
C VAL A 139 -11.52 19.58 7.43
N VAL A 140 -10.92 20.46 8.23
CA VAL A 140 -11.65 21.25 9.24
C VAL A 140 -12.75 22.09 8.58
N GLY A 141 -12.45 22.71 7.44
CA GLY A 141 -13.42 23.50 6.66
C GLY A 141 -14.46 22.68 5.88
N HIS A 142 -14.23 21.37 5.73
CA HIS A 142 -15.15 20.45 5.04
C HIS A 142 -15.98 19.60 6.01
N TRP A 143 -15.63 19.59 7.30
CA TRP A 143 -16.28 18.77 8.31
C TRP A 143 -17.65 19.34 8.66
N ARG A 144 -18.70 18.54 8.50
CA ARG A 144 -20.09 18.92 8.81
C ARG A 144 -20.55 18.22 10.09
N ASP A 145 -21.51 18.84 10.78
CA ASP A 145 -22.07 18.33 12.04
C ASP A 145 -22.89 17.04 11.87
N ASP A 146 -23.22 16.66 10.63
CA ASP A 146 -23.95 15.44 10.29
C ASP A 146 -23.05 14.30 9.80
N LEU A 147 -21.72 14.46 9.77
CA LEU A 147 -20.83 13.39 9.30
C LEU A 147 -20.65 12.30 10.34
N VAL A 148 -20.88 11.06 9.92
CA VAL A 148 -20.51 9.86 10.67
C VAL A 148 -19.26 9.28 10.04
N THR A 149 -18.22 9.07 10.85
CA THR A 149 -16.92 8.59 10.39
C THR A 149 -16.71 7.13 10.77
N PHE A 150 -16.29 6.34 9.79
CA PHE A 150 -15.92 4.94 9.95
C PHE A 150 -14.41 4.81 9.82
N LEU A 151 -13.79 4.24 10.84
CA LEU A 151 -12.40 3.80 10.80
C LEU A 151 -12.38 2.32 10.43
N ILE A 152 -11.74 2.01 9.32
CA ILE A 152 -11.73 0.69 8.69
C ILE A 152 -10.31 0.12 8.75
N GLY A 153 -10.17 -1.14 9.14
CA GLY A 153 -8.89 -1.83 9.24
C GLY A 153 -8.09 -1.75 7.94
N CYS A 154 -6.76 -1.76 8.06
CA CYS A 154 -5.84 -1.61 6.94
C CYS A 154 -4.87 -2.79 6.85
N SER A 155 -4.56 -3.21 5.63
CA SER A 155 -3.58 -4.29 5.39
C SER A 155 -2.18 -3.96 5.89
N PHE A 156 -1.84 -2.68 6.09
CA PHE A 156 -0.54 -2.27 6.63
C PHE A 156 -0.32 -2.84 8.04
N THR A 157 -1.41 -3.11 8.76
CA THR A 157 -1.38 -3.73 10.09
C THR A 157 -0.89 -5.17 10.10
N PHE A 158 -0.92 -5.93 9.00
CA PHE A 158 -0.31 -7.27 8.99
C PHE A 158 1.04 -7.33 8.27
N GLU A 159 1.53 -6.20 7.74
CA GLU A 159 2.81 -6.17 7.02
C GLU A 159 4.00 -6.52 7.93
N TRP A 160 3.99 -6.08 9.19
CA TRP A 160 5.01 -6.53 10.14
C TRP A 160 4.98 -8.05 10.36
N ALA A 161 3.79 -8.65 10.45
CA ALA A 161 3.65 -10.09 10.65
C ALA A 161 4.15 -10.88 9.42
N LEU A 162 3.90 -10.34 8.22
CA LEU A 162 4.47 -10.87 6.97
C LEU A 162 6.00 -10.75 6.99
N ALA A 163 6.54 -9.58 7.33
CA ALA A 163 7.97 -9.34 7.38
C ALA A 163 8.68 -10.22 8.43
N ASP A 164 8.10 -10.38 9.62
CA ASP A 164 8.60 -11.23 10.70
C ASP A 164 8.60 -12.72 10.29
N ALA A 165 7.63 -13.15 9.49
CA ALA A 165 7.61 -14.49 8.89
C ALA A 165 8.55 -14.63 7.67
N GLY A 166 9.28 -13.57 7.30
CA GLY A 166 10.22 -13.55 6.18
C GLY A 166 9.54 -13.50 4.81
N VAL A 167 8.29 -13.03 4.74
CA VAL A 167 7.60 -12.69 3.48
C VAL A 167 8.11 -11.32 3.03
N PRO A 168 8.70 -11.19 1.82
CA PRO A 168 9.22 -9.92 1.35
C PRO A 168 8.09 -8.92 1.07
N LEU A 169 8.33 -7.65 1.38
CA LEU A 169 7.41 -6.56 1.11
C LEU A 169 7.99 -5.66 0.03
N ARG A 170 7.85 -6.10 -1.23
CA ARG A 170 8.48 -5.48 -2.40
C ARG A 170 8.22 -3.97 -2.52
N HIS A 171 7.01 -3.51 -2.19
CA HIS A 171 6.68 -2.09 -2.24
C HIS A 171 7.48 -1.28 -1.21
N ILE A 172 7.69 -1.82 0.01
CA ILE A 172 8.55 -1.18 1.03
C ILE A 172 10.01 -1.18 0.58
N GLU A 173 10.51 -2.32 0.09
CA GLU A 173 11.88 -2.46 -0.42
C GLU A 173 12.17 -1.47 -1.55
N GLN A 174 11.17 -1.15 -2.38
CA GLN A 174 11.26 -0.24 -3.51
C GLN A 174 10.86 1.21 -3.18
N GLY A 175 10.46 1.52 -1.93
CA GLY A 175 10.02 2.86 -1.53
C GLY A 175 8.75 3.33 -2.24
N ARG A 176 7.83 2.40 -2.52
CA ARG A 176 6.61 2.59 -3.32
C ARG A 176 5.36 2.38 -2.48
N ASN A 177 4.27 3.04 -2.83
CA ASN A 177 2.96 2.72 -2.28
C ASN A 177 2.48 1.39 -2.85
N VAL A 178 1.80 0.58 -2.03
CA VAL A 178 1.32 -0.74 -2.47
C VAL A 178 0.38 -0.56 -3.68
N PRO A 179 0.52 -1.37 -4.76
CA PRO A 179 -0.38 -1.30 -5.89
C PRO A 179 -1.75 -1.86 -5.49
N MET A 180 -2.80 -1.15 -5.89
CA MET A 180 -4.18 -1.52 -5.65
C MET A 180 -4.96 -1.49 -6.97
N TYR A 181 -5.91 -2.41 -7.10
CA TYR A 181 -6.66 -2.63 -8.33
C TYR A 181 -8.15 -2.73 -8.04
N VAL A 182 -8.95 -2.08 -8.87
CA VAL A 182 -10.39 -2.26 -8.94
C VAL A 182 -10.66 -3.59 -9.63
N THR A 183 -11.41 -4.47 -8.98
CA THR A 183 -11.72 -5.81 -9.53
C THR A 183 -13.07 -5.81 -10.24
N ASP A 184 -13.32 -6.85 -11.04
CA ASP A 184 -14.65 -7.15 -11.60
C ASP A 184 -15.62 -7.80 -10.59
N ARG A 185 -15.17 -8.04 -9.35
CA ARG A 185 -15.98 -8.68 -8.29
C ARG A 185 -16.78 -7.62 -7.53
N PRO A 186 -18.12 -7.61 -7.63
CA PRO A 186 -18.93 -6.65 -6.89
C PRO A 186 -18.99 -6.98 -5.40
N CYS A 187 -18.97 -5.94 -4.55
CA CYS A 187 -19.40 -6.08 -3.17
C CYS A 187 -20.91 -6.34 -3.09
N ARG A 188 -21.34 -7.00 -2.03
CA ARG A 188 -22.77 -7.16 -1.73
C ARG A 188 -23.36 -5.78 -1.39
N PRO A 189 -24.34 -5.27 -2.15
CA PRO A 189 -24.85 -3.91 -1.96
C PRO A 189 -25.61 -3.74 -0.64
N ALA A 190 -25.79 -2.51 -0.19
CA ALA A 190 -26.57 -2.12 0.98
C ALA A 190 -27.31 -0.81 0.72
N GLY A 191 -28.62 -0.89 0.47
CA GLY A 191 -29.41 0.29 0.11
C GLY A 191 -28.86 0.93 -1.16
N ARG A 192 -28.57 2.24 -1.11
CA ARG A 192 -27.95 2.99 -2.21
C ARG A 192 -26.49 2.63 -2.46
N LEU A 193 -25.78 2.05 -1.48
CA LEU A 193 -24.35 1.74 -1.62
C LEU A 193 -24.11 0.44 -2.39
N HIS A 194 -23.30 0.56 -3.44
CA HIS A 194 -22.77 -0.52 -4.26
C HIS A 194 -21.40 -0.16 -4.82
N GLY A 195 -20.63 -1.15 -5.26
CA GLY A 195 -19.33 -0.90 -5.88
C GLY A 195 -18.51 -2.18 -6.05
N PRO A 196 -17.44 -2.12 -6.85
CA PRO A 196 -16.49 -3.23 -6.97
C PRO A 196 -15.63 -3.35 -5.70
N MET A 197 -15.16 -4.55 -5.42
CA MET A 197 -14.09 -4.77 -4.44
C MET A 197 -12.78 -4.22 -5.00
N VAL A 198 -12.01 -3.52 -4.16
CA VAL A 198 -10.63 -3.12 -4.45
C VAL A 198 -9.69 -4.07 -3.70
N VAL A 199 -8.62 -4.48 -4.36
CA VAL A 199 -7.58 -5.34 -3.79
C VAL A 199 -6.24 -4.65 -3.78
N SER A 200 -5.41 -4.91 -2.77
CA SER A 200 -3.97 -4.63 -2.80
C SER A 200 -3.22 -5.87 -3.22
N MET A 201 -2.14 -5.72 -3.99
CA MET A 201 -1.33 -6.84 -4.46
C MET A 201 0.07 -6.79 -3.86
N ARG A 202 0.56 -7.93 -3.37
CA ARG A 202 1.96 -8.11 -2.99
C ARG A 202 2.52 -9.32 -3.74
N PRO A 203 3.69 -9.19 -4.39
CA PRO A 203 4.43 -10.33 -4.91
C PRO A 203 4.95 -11.18 -3.76
N VAL A 204 4.67 -12.49 -3.79
CA VAL A 204 5.10 -13.43 -2.75
C VAL A 204 5.82 -14.61 -3.38
N PRO A 205 7.06 -14.93 -2.96
CA PRO A 205 7.77 -16.08 -3.50
C PRO A 205 7.06 -17.38 -3.10
N PRO A 206 7.09 -18.43 -3.92
CA PRO A 206 6.35 -19.67 -3.67
C PRO A 206 6.66 -20.31 -2.31
N SER A 207 7.90 -20.22 -1.86
CA SER A 207 8.36 -20.73 -0.56
C SER A 207 7.77 -20.00 0.64
N ARG A 208 7.19 -18.82 0.45
CA ARG A 208 6.58 -17.98 1.51
C ARG A 208 5.06 -17.85 1.38
N LEU A 209 4.44 -18.44 0.36
CA LEU A 209 3.00 -18.31 0.14
C LEU A 209 2.17 -18.82 1.32
N ALA A 210 2.55 -19.98 1.88
CA ALA A 210 1.85 -20.57 3.03
C ALA A 210 1.94 -19.67 4.27
N ASP A 211 3.11 -19.08 4.53
CA ASP A 211 3.30 -18.12 5.62
C ASP A 211 2.48 -16.86 5.40
N ALA A 212 2.49 -16.31 4.18
CA ALA A 212 1.71 -15.11 3.85
C ALA A 212 0.20 -15.31 4.07
N ILE A 213 -0.33 -16.46 3.65
CA ILE A 213 -1.73 -16.83 3.90
C ILE A 213 -1.96 -16.99 5.40
N ARG A 214 -1.13 -17.76 6.10
CA ARG A 214 -1.32 -18.07 7.52
C ARG A 214 -1.28 -16.81 8.38
N GLU A 215 -0.24 -16.00 8.28
CA GLU A 215 -0.05 -14.81 9.10
C GLU A 215 -1.16 -13.78 8.89
N SER A 216 -1.52 -13.51 7.63
CA SER A 216 -2.61 -12.57 7.34
C SER A 216 -3.98 -13.12 7.78
N SER A 217 -4.20 -14.43 7.73
CA SER A 217 -5.46 -15.05 8.17
C SER A 217 -5.74 -14.88 9.66
N LEU A 218 -4.70 -14.73 10.48
CA LEU A 218 -4.82 -14.51 11.92
C LEU A 218 -5.30 -13.09 12.27
N MET A 219 -5.52 -12.21 11.29
CA MET A 219 -5.91 -10.81 11.53
C MET A 219 -7.16 -10.41 10.72
N PRO A 220 -8.32 -11.07 10.92
CA PRO A 220 -9.52 -10.84 10.11
C PRO A 220 -10.12 -9.43 10.27
N ALA A 221 -9.86 -8.76 11.40
CA ALA A 221 -10.30 -7.38 11.64
C ALA A 221 -9.51 -6.34 10.83
N VAL A 222 -8.49 -6.74 10.07
CA VAL A 222 -7.69 -5.87 9.18
C VAL A 222 -7.49 -6.53 7.81
N HIS A 223 -8.60 -7.02 7.24
CA HIS A 223 -8.77 -7.72 5.95
C HIS A 223 -8.52 -9.22 5.95
N GLY A 224 -7.62 -9.72 6.81
CA GLY A 224 -7.41 -11.16 6.98
C GLY A 224 -6.76 -11.86 5.78
N SER A 225 -7.17 -13.10 5.53
CA SER A 225 -6.68 -13.94 4.43
C SER A 225 -6.80 -13.31 3.03
N PRO A 226 -5.90 -13.66 2.07
CA PRO A 226 -6.02 -13.25 0.68
C PRO A 226 -7.38 -13.58 0.08
N VAL A 227 -7.81 -12.80 -0.91
CA VAL A 227 -9.02 -13.05 -1.70
C VAL A 227 -8.74 -13.72 -3.04
N HIS A 228 -7.47 -13.72 -3.47
CA HIS A 228 -7.00 -14.36 -4.70
C HIS A 228 -5.49 -14.56 -4.66
N CYS A 229 -4.99 -15.62 -5.29
CA CYS A 229 -3.57 -15.89 -5.48
C CYS A 229 -3.33 -16.37 -6.92
N GLY A 230 -2.30 -15.86 -7.58
CA GLY A 230 -1.93 -16.27 -8.94
C GLY A 230 -2.48 -15.33 -10.01
N ASP A 231 -3.08 -15.91 -11.06
CA ASP A 231 -3.44 -15.19 -12.30
C ASP A 231 -4.36 -13.98 -12.04
N PRO A 232 -3.90 -12.74 -12.28
CA PRO A 232 -4.70 -11.53 -12.07
C PRO A 232 -5.97 -11.47 -12.93
N GLY A 233 -6.04 -12.21 -14.04
CA GLY A 233 -7.23 -12.29 -14.89
C GLY A 233 -8.48 -12.80 -14.15
N GLY A 234 -8.31 -13.62 -13.11
CA GLY A 234 -9.41 -14.09 -12.25
C GLY A 234 -10.06 -13.02 -11.37
N LEU A 235 -9.54 -11.79 -11.40
CA LEU A 235 -10.08 -10.59 -10.75
C LEU A 235 -10.42 -9.48 -11.78
N GLY A 236 -10.33 -9.77 -13.08
CA GLY A 236 -10.50 -8.77 -14.13
C GLY A 236 -9.30 -7.83 -14.30
N ILE A 237 -8.14 -8.15 -13.70
CA ILE A 237 -6.93 -7.30 -13.76
C ILE A 237 -6.08 -7.74 -14.96
N ALA A 238 -6.02 -6.90 -16.00
CA ALA A 238 -5.27 -7.20 -17.22
C ALA A 238 -3.77 -6.89 -17.12
N HIS A 239 -3.40 -5.87 -16.34
CA HIS A 239 -2.05 -5.29 -16.34
C HIS A 239 -1.61 -4.92 -14.92
N LEU A 240 -0.66 -5.68 -14.36
CA LEU A 240 -0.13 -5.40 -13.02
C LEU A 240 0.74 -4.13 -12.96
N ASP A 241 1.30 -3.70 -14.09
CA ASP A 241 2.10 -2.47 -14.21
C ASP A 241 1.26 -1.19 -14.25
N ARG A 242 -0.07 -1.30 -14.22
CA ARG A 242 -1.01 -0.17 -14.28
C ARG A 242 -2.04 -0.25 -13.13
N PRO A 243 -1.62 -0.08 -11.87
CA PRO A 243 -2.56 -0.08 -10.75
C PRO A 243 -3.50 1.12 -10.82
N ASP A 244 -4.72 0.95 -10.32
CA ASP A 244 -5.70 2.04 -10.21
C ASP A 244 -5.34 3.00 -9.07
N PHE A 245 -4.66 2.50 -8.03
CA PHE A 245 -4.11 3.30 -6.94
C PHE A 245 -2.73 2.81 -6.50
N GLY A 246 -1.89 3.73 -6.02
CA GLY A 246 -0.53 3.42 -5.59
C GLY A 246 0.42 3.29 -6.78
N ASP A 247 1.52 2.56 -6.57
CA ASP A 247 2.60 2.47 -7.54
C ASP A 247 2.79 1.01 -7.98
N ALA A 248 3.03 0.79 -9.27
CA ALA A 248 3.41 -0.55 -9.76
C ALA A 248 4.69 -1.02 -9.04
N VAL A 249 4.85 -2.32 -8.82
CA VAL A 249 6.07 -2.89 -8.20
C VAL A 249 6.73 -3.87 -9.13
N ALA A 250 8.06 -3.96 -9.09
CA ALA A 250 8.79 -5.03 -9.76
C ALA A 250 8.60 -6.34 -8.98
N LEU A 251 8.28 -7.41 -9.71
CA LEU A 251 8.22 -8.78 -9.23
C LEU A 251 9.59 -9.45 -9.45
N GLU A 252 10.00 -10.34 -8.56
CA GLU A 252 11.10 -11.26 -8.81
C GLU A 252 10.63 -12.46 -9.66
N PRO A 253 11.55 -13.19 -10.32
CA PRO A 253 11.21 -14.46 -10.96
C PRO A 253 10.45 -15.38 -10.00
N ASP A 254 9.38 -16.00 -10.50
CA ASP A 254 8.49 -16.91 -9.78
C ASP A 254 7.63 -16.29 -8.67
N ASP A 255 7.72 -14.98 -8.41
CA ASP A 255 6.81 -14.33 -7.46
C ASP A 255 5.35 -14.55 -7.89
N ILE A 256 4.53 -15.00 -6.95
CA ILE A 256 3.09 -15.18 -7.12
C ILE A 256 2.40 -13.87 -6.75
N PRO A 257 1.59 -13.27 -7.63
CA PRO A 257 0.74 -12.15 -7.25
C PRO A 257 -0.30 -12.62 -6.23
N VAL A 258 -0.26 -12.07 -5.01
CA VAL A 258 -1.24 -12.37 -3.96
C VAL A 258 -2.04 -11.11 -3.67
N PHE A 259 -3.37 -11.26 -3.63
CA PHE A 259 -4.30 -10.15 -3.54
C PHE A 259 -5.08 -10.21 -2.23
N TRP A 260 -5.07 -9.11 -1.49
CA TRP A 260 -5.88 -8.91 -0.28
C TRP A 260 -6.95 -7.88 -0.54
N ALA A 261 -8.12 -8.05 0.06
CA ALA A 261 -9.13 -6.99 0.09
C ALA A 261 -8.51 -5.71 0.71
N CYS A 262 -8.90 -4.54 0.20
CA CYS A 262 -8.29 -3.28 0.58
C CYS A 262 -9.35 -2.28 1.06
N GLY A 263 -9.02 -1.52 2.12
CA GLY A 263 -9.87 -0.47 2.69
C GLY A 263 -10.01 0.79 1.82
N VAL A 264 -9.56 0.74 0.56
CA VAL A 264 -9.94 1.68 -0.51
C VAL A 264 -11.26 1.23 -1.20
N THR A 265 -11.76 0.02 -0.94
CA THR A 265 -13.08 -0.44 -1.43
C THR A 265 -14.23 0.53 -1.12
N PRO A 266 -14.33 1.15 0.08
CA PRO A 266 -15.30 2.21 0.33
C PRO A 266 -15.18 3.41 -0.62
N GLN A 267 -13.98 3.78 -1.08
CA GLN A 267 -13.81 4.85 -2.07
C GLN A 267 -14.42 4.45 -3.42
N ALA A 268 -14.20 3.21 -3.87
CA ALA A 268 -14.85 2.70 -5.08
C ALA A 268 -16.39 2.65 -4.95
N ALA A 269 -16.90 2.35 -3.75
CA ALA A 269 -18.33 2.42 -3.47
C ALA A 269 -18.87 3.86 -3.50
N VAL A 270 -18.11 4.84 -2.99
CA VAL A 270 -18.45 6.27 -3.10
C VAL A 270 -18.53 6.70 -4.57
N MET A 271 -17.52 6.35 -5.38
CA MET A 271 -17.50 6.69 -6.80
C MET A 271 -18.71 6.09 -7.55
N ALA A 272 -19.02 4.81 -7.28
CA ALA A 272 -20.10 4.11 -7.97
C ALA A 272 -21.50 4.53 -7.50
N SER A 273 -21.68 4.77 -6.20
CA SER A 273 -22.99 5.07 -5.58
C SER A 273 -23.31 6.56 -5.53
N ARG A 274 -22.31 7.41 -5.74
CA ARG A 274 -22.42 8.87 -5.86
C ARG A 274 -23.18 9.51 -4.69
N PRO A 275 -22.75 9.30 -3.42
CA PRO A 275 -23.33 10.02 -2.31
C PRO A 275 -23.14 11.53 -2.52
N PRO A 276 -24.03 12.38 -1.98
CA PRO A 276 -23.93 13.82 -2.16
C PRO A 276 -22.60 14.37 -1.63
N PHE A 277 -22.05 13.74 -0.59
CA PHE A 277 -20.80 14.16 0.03
C PHE A 277 -20.11 12.96 0.70
N ALA A 278 -18.79 12.90 0.67
CA ALA A 278 -17.99 12.04 1.53
C ALA A 278 -16.58 12.62 1.76
N ILE A 279 -15.94 12.23 2.84
CA ILE A 279 -14.51 12.47 3.08
C ILE A 279 -13.83 11.11 3.24
N THR A 280 -12.67 10.90 2.63
CA THR A 280 -11.84 9.74 2.90
C THR A 280 -10.41 10.15 3.15
N HIS A 281 -9.60 9.22 3.63
CA HIS A 281 -8.15 9.34 3.51
C HIS A 281 -7.71 9.22 2.04
N ALA A 282 -6.57 9.80 1.68
CA ALA A 282 -5.92 9.49 0.41
C ALA A 282 -5.19 8.13 0.48
N PRO A 283 -5.12 7.32 -0.59
CA PRO A 283 -4.45 6.03 -0.57
C PRO A 283 -3.00 6.11 -0.05
N GLY A 284 -2.67 5.28 0.93
CA GLY A 284 -1.35 5.28 1.59
C GLY A 284 -1.15 6.38 2.64
N ARG A 285 -2.19 7.18 2.95
CA ARG A 285 -2.20 8.28 3.94
C ARG A 285 -3.19 8.01 5.07
N MET A 286 -2.97 6.93 5.80
CA MET A 286 -3.95 6.43 6.79
C MET A 286 -3.89 7.20 8.10
N PHE A 287 -4.90 6.97 8.95
CA PHE A 287 -4.87 7.41 10.34
C PHE A 287 -4.07 6.43 11.20
N VAL A 288 -3.12 6.92 11.99
CA VAL A 288 -2.31 6.09 12.90
C VAL A 288 -2.96 6.09 14.29
N THR A 289 -3.46 4.93 14.72
CA THR A 289 -4.16 4.77 16.01
C THR A 289 -3.18 4.53 17.17
N ASP A 290 -3.68 4.57 18.41
CA ASP A 290 -2.95 4.09 19.59
C ASP A 290 -3.21 2.59 19.87
N ALA A 291 -4.09 1.95 19.11
CA ALA A 291 -4.33 0.51 19.16
C ALA A 291 -3.10 -0.25 18.64
N ARG A 292 -2.83 -1.40 19.27
CA ARG A 292 -1.72 -2.27 18.93
C ARG A 292 -2.17 -3.31 17.92
N ASP A 293 -1.30 -3.62 16.96
CA ASP A 293 -1.61 -4.61 15.93
C ASP A 293 -1.96 -5.98 16.52
N GLU A 294 -1.32 -6.35 17.63
CA GLU A 294 -1.57 -7.60 18.35
C GLU A 294 -2.99 -7.70 18.92
N GLN A 295 -3.69 -6.58 19.17
CA GLN A 295 -5.08 -6.59 19.66
C GLN A 295 -6.06 -7.15 18.62
N TYR A 296 -5.69 -7.11 17.33
CA TYR A 296 -6.50 -7.60 16.22
C TYR A 296 -6.09 -8.99 15.73
N ARG A 297 -5.08 -9.60 16.36
CA ARG A 297 -4.62 -10.95 16.07
C ARG A 297 -5.46 -11.97 16.86
N VAL A 298 -6.07 -12.92 16.15
CA VAL A 298 -6.77 -14.06 16.75
C VAL A 298 -5.75 -15.16 17.02
N VAL A 299 -5.86 -15.79 18.19
CA VAL A 299 -5.04 -16.92 18.64
C VAL A 299 -5.85 -18.21 18.56
#